data_AF-V4HG67-F1
#
_entry.id   AF-V4HG67-F1
#
_cell.length_a   1.000
_cell.length_b   1.000
_cell.length_c   1.000
_cell.angle_alpha   90.00
_cell.angle_beta   90.00
_cell.angle_gamma   90.00
#
_symmetry.space_group_name_H-M   'P 1'
#
loop_
_entity.id
_entity.type
_entity.pdbx_description
1 polymer ?
#
loop_
_entity_poly.entity_id
_entity_poly.type
_entity_poly.pdbx_seq_one_letter_code
_entity_poly.pdbx_strand_id
1 'polypeptide(L)'
;MLRKDLLRVSRRGGGYRPRFVAGDDDARRLAARTLGVYQGHVGERRGDLDDALERLEREADDYKLVRGFAALLDREAAFDTDA
;
A
#
# COMPACT_ATOMS: atom_id res chain seq x y z
N MET A 1 5.91 0.45 -9.80
CA MET A 1 6.76 1.61 -9.43
C MET A 1 5.93 2.57 -8.58
N LEU A 2 6.50 3.14 -7.50
CA LEU A 2 5.75 4.05 -6.62
C LEU A 2 5.40 5.35 -7.36
N ARG A 3 4.13 5.74 -7.31
CA ARG A 3 3.65 6.98 -7.94
C ARG A 3 4.09 8.22 -7.16
N LYS A 4 4.33 9.34 -7.87
CA LYS A 4 4.84 10.61 -7.30
C LYS A 4 3.96 11.17 -6.18
N ASP A 5 2.65 11.04 -6.30
CA ASP A 5 1.64 11.46 -5.32
C ASP A 5 1.75 10.71 -3.98
N LEU A 6 2.27 9.48 -4.00
CA LEU A 6 2.48 8.65 -2.82
C LEU A 6 3.82 8.93 -2.11
N LEU A 7 4.64 9.86 -2.61
CA LEU A 7 5.89 10.23 -1.95
C LEU A 7 5.63 10.76 -0.54
N ARG A 8 6.31 10.16 0.44
CA ARG A 8 6.38 10.64 1.82
C ARG A 8 7.66 11.46 1.97
N VAL A 9 7.50 12.77 1.95
CA VAL A 9 8.61 13.74 2.09
C VAL A 9 8.24 14.81 3.10
N SER A 10 9.21 15.23 3.91
CA SER A 10 9.09 16.47 4.66
C SER A 10 9.80 17.61 3.90
N ARG A 11 9.26 18.83 4.00
CA ARG A 11 9.87 20.04 3.47
C ARG A 11 10.31 20.93 4.63
N ARG A 12 11.62 21.14 4.77
CA ARG A 12 12.20 22.11 5.71
C ARG A 12 13.47 22.71 5.08
N GLY A 13 13.67 24.02 5.25
CA GLY A 13 14.90 24.70 4.84
C GLY A 13 15.20 24.63 3.34
N GLY A 14 14.18 24.65 2.47
CA GLY A 14 14.36 24.66 1.01
C GLY A 14 14.59 23.30 0.35
N GLY A 15 14.62 22.19 1.12
CA GLY A 15 14.86 20.84 0.60
C GLY A 15 13.73 19.84 0.85
N TYR A 16 13.81 18.70 0.16
CA TYR A 16 12.96 17.53 0.38
C TYR A 16 13.73 16.47 1.16
N ARG A 17 13.14 15.94 2.23
CA ARG A 17 13.71 14.80 2.97
C ARG A 17 12.74 13.62 2.92
N PRO A 18 13.11 12.49 2.31
CA PRO A 18 12.30 11.27 2.34
C PRO A 18 12.00 10.84 3.79
N ARG A 19 10.77 10.38 4.02
CA ARG A 19 10.37 9.76 5.29
C ARG A 19 10.33 8.24 5.10
N PHE A 20 11.42 7.58 5.48
CA PHE A 20 11.50 6.12 5.52
C PHE A 20 10.66 5.56 6.68
N VAL A 21 10.36 4.26 6.62
CA VAL A 21 9.58 3.52 7.65
C VAL A 21 10.44 2.47 8.38
N ALA A 22 11.76 2.53 8.25
CA ALA A 22 12.64 1.61 8.95
C ALA A 22 12.52 1.84 10.47
N GLY A 23 12.19 0.78 11.22
CA GLY A 23 11.96 0.84 12.67
C GLY A 23 10.58 1.39 13.09
N ASP A 24 9.66 1.62 12.14
CA ASP A 24 8.29 2.04 12.42
C ASP A 24 7.37 0.81 12.56
N ASP A 25 7.00 0.47 13.81
CA ASP A 25 6.18 -0.69 14.12
C ASP A 25 4.75 -0.57 13.60
N ASP A 26 4.19 0.65 13.51
CA ASP A 26 2.87 0.88 12.93
C ASP A 26 2.90 0.65 11.43
N ALA A 27 3.93 1.15 10.74
CA ALA A 27 4.13 0.86 9.33
C ALA A 27 4.35 -0.64 9.08
N ARG A 28 5.07 -1.33 9.96
CA ARG A 28 5.25 -2.80 9.88
C ARG A 28 3.93 -3.55 10.04
N ARG A 29 3.11 -3.18 11.04
CA ARG A 29 1.76 -3.75 11.23
C ARG A 29 0.87 -3.48 10.02
N LEU A 30 0.91 -2.26 9.48
CA LEU A 30 0.14 -1.91 8.30
C LEU A 30 0.56 -2.73 7.08
N ALA A 31 1.87 -2.89 6.84
CA ALA A 31 2.39 -3.74 5.78
C ALA A 31 1.92 -5.19 5.90
N ALA A 32 1.93 -5.76 7.12
CA ALA A 32 1.43 -7.11 7.38
C ALA A 32 -0.08 -7.23 7.10
N ARG A 33 -0.88 -6.22 7.47
CA ARG A 33 -2.32 -6.18 7.13
C ARG A 33 -2.55 -6.10 5.63
N THR A 34 -1.83 -5.22 4.93
CA THR A 34 -1.95 -5.11 3.46
C THR A 34 -1.57 -6.42 2.78
N LEU A 35 -0.50 -7.09 3.22
CA LEU A 35 -0.14 -8.41 2.71
C LEU A 35 -1.24 -9.46 2.97
N GLY A 36 -1.81 -9.47 4.18
CA GLY A 36 -2.91 -10.36 4.54
C GLY A 36 -4.15 -10.15 3.67
N VAL A 37 -4.45 -8.90 3.29
CA VAL A 37 -5.52 -8.59 2.32
C VAL A 37 -5.24 -9.28 0.98
N TYR A 38 -4.05 -9.14 0.39
CA TYR A 38 -3.71 -9.82 -0.87
C TYR A 38 -3.81 -11.34 -0.76
N GLN A 39 -3.26 -11.92 0.32
CA GLN A 39 -3.31 -13.37 0.55
C GLN A 39 -4.75 -13.89 0.68
N GLY A 40 -5.64 -13.11 1.31
CA GLY A 40 -7.05 -13.46 1.47
C GLY A 40 -7.91 -13.32 0.21
N HIS A 41 -7.39 -12.69 -0.86
CA HIS A 41 -8.12 -12.47 -2.11
C HIS A 41 -7.51 -13.23 -3.30
N VAL A 42 -6.67 -14.23 -3.04
CA VAL A 42 -6.20 -15.14 -4.11
C VAL A 42 -7.39 -15.94 -4.63
N GLY A 43 -7.66 -15.82 -5.93
CA GLY A 43 -8.82 -16.46 -6.58
C GLY A 43 -10.10 -15.63 -6.54
N GLU A 44 -10.10 -14.49 -5.84
CA GLU A 44 -11.21 -13.53 -5.84
C GLU A 44 -11.07 -12.52 -6.99
N ARG A 45 -12.15 -11.78 -7.29
CA ARG A 45 -12.09 -10.77 -8.34
C ARG A 45 -11.23 -9.59 -7.90
N ARG A 46 -10.58 -8.96 -8.87
CA ARG A 46 -9.78 -7.75 -8.64
C ARG A 46 -10.55 -6.65 -7.90
N GLY A 47 -11.84 -6.47 -8.22
CA GLY A 47 -12.68 -5.48 -7.54
C GLY A 47 -12.85 -5.75 -6.04
N ASP A 48 -12.96 -7.01 -5.62
CA ASP A 48 -13.12 -7.38 -4.21
C ASP A 48 -11.83 -7.07 -3.41
N LEU A 49 -10.67 -7.30 -4.03
CA LEU A 49 -9.37 -6.87 -3.49
C LEU A 49 -9.29 -5.34 -3.36
N ASP A 50 -9.67 -4.60 -4.41
CA ASP A 50 -9.63 -3.14 -4.40
C ASP A 50 -10.55 -2.57 -3.30
N ASP A 51 -11.76 -3.11 -3.14
CA ASP A 51 -12.69 -2.73 -2.05
C ASP A 51 -12.10 -2.99 -0.66
N ALA A 52 -11.39 -4.12 -0.47
CA ALA A 52 -10.71 -4.44 0.78
C ALA A 52 -9.56 -3.48 1.07
N LEU A 53 -8.79 -3.09 0.06
CA LEU A 53 -7.73 -2.09 0.18
C LEU A 53 -8.29 -0.71 0.50
N GLU A 54 -9.43 -0.32 -0.08
CA GLU A 54 -10.09 0.94 0.27
C GLU A 54 -10.58 0.97 1.72
N ARG A 55 -11.12 -0.15 2.23
CA ARG A 55 -11.51 -0.25 3.64
C ARG A 55 -10.28 -0.10 4.55
N LEU A 56 -9.19 -0.81 4.25
CA LEU A 56 -7.94 -0.70 5.00
C LEU A 56 -7.38 0.73 4.95
N GLU A 57 -7.51 1.42 3.81
CA GLU A 57 -7.10 2.81 3.65
C GLU A 57 -7.89 3.75 4.57
N ARG A 58 -9.22 3.58 4.67
CA ARG A 58 -10.07 4.38 5.55
C ARG A 58 -9.75 4.19 7.04
N GLU A 59 -9.21 3.03 7.41
CA GLU A 59 -8.81 2.70 8.79
C GLU A 59 -7.37 3.13 9.13
N ALA A 60 -6.55 3.47 8.14
CA ALA A 60 -5.13 3.74 8.34
C ALA A 60 -4.85 5.25 8.51
N ASP A 61 -3.95 5.59 9.43
CA ASP A 61 -3.53 6.97 9.66
C ASP A 61 -2.73 7.57 8.48
N ASP A 62 -2.08 6.72 7.68
CA ASP A 62 -1.27 7.13 6.53
C ASP A 62 -1.69 6.35 5.27
N TYR A 63 -2.69 6.90 4.57
CA TYR A 63 -3.18 6.32 3.31
C TYR A 63 -2.06 6.13 2.26
N LYS A 64 -0.99 6.93 2.30
CA LYS A 64 0.13 6.78 1.36
C LYS A 64 0.91 5.50 1.60
N LEU A 65 0.96 5.01 2.84
CA LEU A 65 1.57 3.72 3.15
C LEU A 65 0.71 2.57 2.61
N VAL A 66 -0.61 2.61 2.78
CA VAL A 66 -1.51 1.57 2.21
C VAL A 66 -1.34 1.49 0.70
N ARG A 67 -1.50 2.62 0.00
CA ARG A 67 -1.35 2.67 -1.46
C ARG A 67 0.07 2.33 -1.92
N GLY A 68 1.08 2.70 -1.14
CA GLY A 68 2.48 2.40 -1.44
C GLY A 68 2.80 0.91 -1.33
N PHE A 69 2.33 0.25 -0.28
CA PHE A 69 2.47 -1.20 -0.11
C PHE A 69 1.66 -1.97 -1.14
N ALA A 70 0.42 -1.56 -1.43
CA ALA A 70 -0.38 -2.16 -2.51
C ALA A 70 0.33 -2.05 -3.87
N ALA A 71 0.92 -0.90 -4.21
CA ALA A 71 1.68 -0.74 -5.45
C ALA A 71 2.95 -1.63 -5.54
N LEU A 72 3.50 -2.06 -4.40
CA LEU A 72 4.59 -3.05 -4.38
C LEU A 72 4.03 -4.47 -4.58
N LEU A 73 2.92 -4.81 -3.92
CA LEU A 73 2.30 -6.13 -4.03
C LEU A 73 1.69 -6.36 -5.41
N ASP A 74 1.05 -5.36 -6.02
CA ASP A 74 0.53 -5.41 -7.39
C ASP A 74 1.60 -5.76 -8.43
N ARG A 75 2.88 -5.43 -8.15
CA ARG A 75 3.99 -5.79 -9.03
C ARG A 75 4.36 -7.27 -8.93
N GLU A 76 4.18 -7.86 -7.76
CA GLU A 76 4.54 -9.24 -7.45
C GLU A 76 3.34 -10.21 -7.60
N ALA A 77 2.12 -9.67 -7.70
CA ALA A 77 0.90 -10.43 -7.92
C ALA A 77 0.66 -10.72 -9.41
N ALA A 78 -0.01 -11.84 -9.68
CA ALA A 78 -0.51 -12.19 -11.01
C ALA A 78 -2.04 -12.04 -11.03
N PHE A 79 -2.56 -11.55 -12.16
CA PHE A 79 -4.00 -11.42 -12.39
C PHE A 79 -4.33 -12.04 -13.75
N ASP A 80 -5.38 -12.83 -13.77
CA ASP A 80 -5.92 -13.44 -14.98
C ASP A 80 -7.27 -12.80 -15.34
N THR A 81 -7.66 -12.94 -16.60
CA THR A 81 -8.96 -12.50 -17.11
C THR A 81 -9.74 -13.71 -17.58
N ASP A 82 -11.04 -13.75 -17.30
CA ASP A 82 -11.93 -14.72 -17.93
C ASP A 82 -12.02 -14.40 -19.43
N ALA A 83 -11.68 -15.38 -20.27
CA ALA A 83 -11.67 -15.29 -21.73
C ALA A 83 -12.99 -15.74 -22.36
#